data_AF-A0A6A3V899-F1
#
_entry.id   AF-A0A6A3V899-F1
#
_cell.length_a   1.000
_cell.length_b   1.000
_cell.length_c   1.000
_cell.angle_alpha   90.00
_cell.angle_beta   90.00
_cell.angle_gamma   90.00
#
_symmetry.space_group_name_H-M   'P 1'
#
loop_
_entity.id
_entity.type
_entity.pdbx_description
1 polymer ?
#
loop_
_entity_poly.entity_id
_entity_poly.type
_entity_poly.pdbx_seq_one_letter_code
_entity_poly.pdbx_strand_id
1 'polypeptide(L)'
;MDKSTHNLLVTDARQKLPGILRTGCLVSQSLVADPIIPSHLKEDVLRVGSREKIVVSAKEVFEAYPSFVAKWTSLIDAVALDGIEDSDIDLGFDVTVLDDKRGGPIHKTMNALFRQFLSMQGKEYGKARLTTDHQNSFDAFLAFVLRRRKMKVQ
;
A
#
# COMPACT_ATOMS: atom_id res chain seq x y z
N MET A 1 3.59 -0.34 33.67
CA MET A 1 3.26 0.80 32.79
C MET A 1 1.77 1.07 32.91
N ASP A 2 1.34 2.29 33.22
CA ASP A 2 -0.10 2.58 33.36
C ASP A 2 -0.79 2.70 31.98
N LYS A 3 -2.12 2.55 31.96
CA LYS A 3 -2.94 2.58 30.73
C LYS A 3 -2.88 3.93 30.00
N SER A 4 -2.75 5.01 30.74
CA SER A 4 -2.68 6.39 30.23
C SER A 4 -1.37 6.64 29.49
N THR A 5 -0.25 6.16 30.03
CA THR A 5 1.09 6.23 29.45
C THR A 5 1.17 5.40 28.16
N HIS A 6 0.57 4.21 28.18
CA HIS A 6 0.43 3.39 26.98
C HIS A 6 -0.41 4.07 25.90
N ASN A 7 -1.55 4.66 26.27
CA ASN A 7 -2.41 5.37 25.31
C ASN A 7 -1.74 6.62 24.72
N LEU A 8 -0.95 7.35 25.52
CA LEU A 8 -0.16 8.50 25.04
C LEU A 8 0.91 8.07 24.04
N LEU A 9 1.65 7.01 24.34
CA LEU A 9 2.66 6.45 23.42
C LEU A 9 2.04 5.92 22.13
N VAL A 10 0.89 5.26 22.21
CA VAL A 10 0.15 4.80 21.02
C VAL A 10 -0.38 5.99 20.21
N THR A 11 -0.85 7.04 20.86
CA THR A 11 -1.36 8.24 20.18
C THR A 11 -0.23 9.01 19.50
N ASP A 12 0.90 9.18 20.18
CA ASP A 12 2.10 9.83 19.65
C ASP A 12 2.71 9.02 18.48
N ALA A 13 2.74 7.69 18.60
CA ALA A 13 3.15 6.81 17.50
C ALA A 13 2.20 6.86 16.30
N ARG A 14 0.88 6.95 16.53
CA ARG A 14 -0.13 7.14 15.47
C ARG A 14 0.01 8.50 14.77
N GLN A 15 0.30 9.55 15.52
CA GLN A 15 0.53 10.89 14.96
C GLN A 15 1.84 10.99 14.15
N LYS A 16 2.87 10.23 14.55
CA LYS A 16 4.17 10.18 13.86
C LYS A 16 4.22 9.19 12.68
N LEU A 17 3.23 8.30 12.57
CA LEU A 17 3.10 7.32 11.49
C LEU A 17 1.76 7.50 10.78
N PRO A 18 1.54 8.64 10.11
CA PRO A 18 0.25 8.88 9.52
C PRO A 18 0.07 8.05 8.24
N GLY A 19 -1.17 7.64 8.01
CA GLY A 19 -1.56 6.66 7.00
C GLY A 19 -1.37 5.23 7.48
N ILE A 20 -1.98 4.28 6.76
CA ILE A 20 -1.89 2.83 7.07
C ILE A 20 -0.46 2.45 7.48
N LEU A 21 -0.27 2.29 8.79
CA LEU A 21 0.67 1.36 9.36
C LEU A 21 0.47 0.03 8.62
N ARG A 22 1.33 -0.23 7.62
CA ARG A 22 2.13 -1.46 7.47
C ARG A 22 2.58 -1.64 6.01
N THR A 23 3.75 -1.08 5.74
CA THR A 23 4.82 -1.87 5.13
C THR A 23 5.91 -2.00 6.16
N GLY A 24 5.79 -3.02 7.01
CA GLY A 24 6.91 -3.46 7.83
C GLY A 24 7.03 -2.97 9.26
N CYS A 25 5.96 -2.45 9.86
CA CYS A 25 5.93 -2.17 11.29
C CYS A 25 5.22 -3.30 12.05
N LEU A 26 5.84 -3.78 13.13
CA LEU A 26 5.25 -4.70 14.08
C LEU A 26 4.05 -4.03 14.77
N VAL A 27 2.92 -4.72 14.85
CA VAL A 27 1.74 -4.22 15.56
C VAL A 27 1.19 -5.30 16.45
N SER A 28 0.54 -4.89 17.55
CA SER A 28 -0.04 -5.76 18.57
C SER A 28 -0.88 -6.90 17.97
N GLN A 29 -0.61 -8.13 18.43
CA GLN A 29 -1.29 -9.36 18.01
C GLN A 29 -2.81 -9.30 18.13
N SER A 30 -3.35 -8.56 19.10
CA SER A 30 -4.80 -8.39 19.28
C SER A 30 -5.48 -7.71 18.08
N LEU A 31 -4.76 -6.85 17.36
CA LEU A 31 -5.24 -6.23 16.11
C LEU A 31 -4.98 -7.13 14.90
N VAL A 32 -4.08 -8.11 15.00
CA VAL A 32 -3.73 -9.06 13.91
C VAL A 32 -4.76 -10.18 13.78
N ALA A 33 -5.52 -10.46 14.84
CA ALA A 33 -6.53 -11.52 14.86
C ALA A 33 -7.78 -11.21 14.00
N ASP A 34 -8.00 -9.95 13.62
CA ASP A 34 -9.16 -9.54 12.83
C ASP A 34 -8.79 -9.43 11.34
N PRO A 35 -9.33 -10.29 10.45
CA PRO A 35 -8.94 -10.34 9.04
C PRO A 35 -9.47 -9.17 8.20
N ILE A 36 -10.43 -8.40 8.73
CA ILE A 36 -11.03 -7.25 8.05
C ILE A 36 -10.73 -6.01 8.89
N ILE A 37 -9.90 -5.12 8.35
CA ILE A 37 -9.67 -3.81 8.96
C ILE A 37 -10.90 -2.95 8.67
N PRO A 38 -11.63 -2.47 9.70
CA PRO A 38 -12.72 -1.53 9.50
C PRO A 38 -12.24 -0.29 8.72
N SER A 39 -13.06 0.19 7.78
CA SER A 39 -12.71 1.34 6.92
C SER A 39 -12.30 2.59 7.71
N HIS A 40 -12.87 2.80 8.89
CA HIS A 40 -12.53 3.92 9.76
C HIS A 40 -11.11 3.85 10.36
N LEU A 41 -10.43 2.69 10.28
CA LEU A 41 -9.02 2.51 10.67
C LEU A 41 -8.07 2.65 9.48
N LYS A 42 -8.59 2.78 8.25
CA LYS A 42 -7.79 3.08 7.06
C LYS A 42 -7.56 4.59 7.00
N GLU A 43 -6.56 5.05 7.73
CA GLU A 43 -6.24 6.47 7.81
C GLU A 43 -5.45 6.94 6.57
N ASP A 44 -5.66 8.19 6.20
CA ASP A 44 -4.86 8.91 5.21
C ASP A 44 -3.47 9.24 5.76
N VAL A 45 -2.46 9.31 4.89
CA VAL A 45 -1.18 9.92 5.28
C VAL A 45 -1.37 11.41 5.41
N LEU A 46 -1.02 11.94 6.56
CA LEU A 46 -1.14 13.34 6.94
C LEU A 46 0.23 13.96 7.06
N ARG A 47 0.34 15.25 6.78
CA ARG A 47 1.58 16.00 6.96
C ARG A 47 1.83 16.22 8.46
N VAL A 48 3.05 15.92 8.92
CA VAL A 48 3.46 16.03 10.33
C VAL A 48 3.13 17.42 10.89
N GLY A 49 2.47 17.46 12.05
CA GLY A 49 2.06 18.71 12.70
C GLY A 49 0.81 19.36 12.11
N SER A 50 0.14 18.72 11.15
CA SER A 50 -1.10 19.20 10.53
C SER A 50 -2.15 18.09 10.43
N ARG A 51 -3.37 18.47 10.02
CA ARG A 51 -4.43 17.53 9.60
C ARG A 51 -4.57 17.43 8.07
N GLU A 52 -3.61 17.96 7.33
CA GLU A 52 -3.66 17.97 5.87
C GLU A 52 -3.22 16.62 5.30
N LYS A 53 -4.01 16.07 4.39
CA LYS A 53 -3.69 14.86 3.64
C LYS A 53 -2.52 15.11 2.69
N ILE A 54 -1.52 14.24 2.72
CA ILE A 54 -0.46 14.22 1.72
C ILE A 54 -1.00 13.58 0.44
N VAL A 55 -1.23 14.41 -0.56
CA VAL A 55 -1.55 13.97 -1.92
C VAL A 55 -0.26 14.02 -2.74
N VAL A 56 0.13 12.88 -3.30
CA VAL A 56 1.25 12.79 -4.26
C VAL A 56 0.63 12.35 -5.58
N SER A 57 0.74 13.19 -6.60
CA SER A 57 0.25 12.90 -7.95
C SER A 57 1.20 11.98 -8.72
N ALA A 58 0.69 11.29 -9.75
CA ALA A 58 1.50 10.47 -10.64
C ALA A 58 2.62 11.30 -11.29
N LYS A 59 2.31 12.55 -11.66
CA LYS A 59 3.29 13.50 -12.18
C LYS A 59 4.46 13.72 -11.21
N GLU A 60 4.20 13.96 -9.93
CA GLU A 60 5.25 14.12 -8.92
C GLU A 60 6.08 12.85 -8.74
N VAL A 61 5.45 11.67 -8.81
CA VAL A 61 6.17 10.39 -8.77
C VAL A 61 7.09 10.23 -9.98
N PHE A 62 6.64 10.64 -11.17
CA PHE A 62 7.41 10.54 -12.41
C PHE A 62 8.64 11.45 -12.38
N GLU A 63 8.47 12.68 -11.88
CA GLU A 63 9.55 13.64 -11.67
C GLU A 63 10.58 13.13 -10.65
N ALA A 64 10.12 12.49 -9.56
CA ALA A 64 11.01 11.92 -8.54
C ALA A 64 11.73 10.63 -9.00
N TYR A 65 11.16 9.88 -9.94
CA TYR A 65 11.68 8.58 -10.38
C TYR A 65 11.72 8.45 -11.92
N PRO A 66 12.57 9.24 -12.61
CA PRO A 66 12.59 9.34 -14.07
C PRO A 66 12.88 8.00 -14.78
N SER A 67 13.63 7.10 -14.15
CA SER A 67 13.98 5.79 -14.71
C SER A 67 12.79 4.83 -14.90
N PHE A 68 11.66 5.09 -14.23
CA PHE A 68 10.44 4.30 -14.34
C PHE A 68 9.39 4.89 -15.27
N VAL A 69 9.57 6.15 -15.72
CA VAL A 69 8.57 6.91 -16.46
C VAL A 69 8.08 6.17 -17.70
N ALA A 70 8.99 5.63 -18.51
CA ALA A 70 8.59 4.88 -19.71
C ALA A 70 7.61 3.73 -19.40
N LYS A 71 7.84 3.00 -18.31
CA LYS A 71 6.98 1.89 -17.88
C LYS A 71 5.64 2.37 -17.32
N TRP A 72 5.64 3.47 -16.57
CA TRP A 72 4.41 4.01 -15.97
C TRP A 72 3.54 4.78 -16.96
N THR A 73 4.15 5.42 -17.96
CA THR A 73 3.39 6.03 -19.06
C THR A 73 2.60 4.97 -19.82
N SER A 74 3.17 3.80 -20.10
CA SER A 74 2.42 2.69 -20.71
C SER A 74 1.33 2.10 -19.79
N LEU A 75 1.40 2.36 -18.48
CA LEU A 75 0.43 1.89 -17.49
C LEU A 75 -0.75 2.85 -17.33
N ILE A 76 -0.56 4.15 -17.54
CA ILE A 76 -1.57 5.19 -17.28
C ILE A 76 -2.79 5.03 -18.19
N ASP A 77 -2.61 4.50 -19.40
CA ASP A 77 -3.69 4.23 -20.35
C ASP A 77 -4.60 3.09 -19.89
N ALA A 78 -4.08 2.20 -19.04
CA ALA A 78 -4.78 1.02 -18.56
C ALA A 78 -5.31 1.16 -17.11
N VAL A 79 -4.73 2.06 -16.31
CA VAL A 79 -5.06 2.25 -14.90
C VAL A 79 -4.99 3.72 -14.53
N ALA A 80 -6.06 4.24 -13.90
CA ALA A 80 -6.12 5.60 -13.36
C ALA A 80 -5.24 5.72 -12.09
N LEU A 81 -3.93 5.92 -12.28
CA LEU A 81 -2.93 5.89 -11.19
C LEU A 81 -3.20 6.89 -10.06
N ASP A 82 -3.69 8.09 -10.38
CA ASP A 82 -4.03 9.11 -9.38
C ASP A 82 -5.31 8.79 -8.61
N GLY A 83 -6.21 7.99 -9.19
CA GLY A 83 -7.45 7.56 -8.57
C GLY A 83 -7.27 6.43 -7.54
N ILE A 84 -6.06 5.87 -7.42
CA ILE A 84 -5.75 4.85 -6.41
C ILE A 84 -5.62 5.55 -5.06
N GLU A 85 -6.49 5.23 -4.11
CA GLU A 85 -6.34 5.71 -2.74
C GLU A 85 -5.31 4.86 -1.98
N ASP A 86 -4.67 5.43 -0.97
CA ASP A 86 -3.76 4.65 -0.11
C ASP A 86 -4.51 3.56 0.66
N SER A 87 -5.79 3.82 0.97
CA SER A 87 -6.73 2.91 1.62
C SER A 87 -7.08 1.67 0.78
N ASP A 88 -6.91 1.77 -0.54
CA ASP A 88 -7.15 0.69 -1.51
C ASP A 88 -6.00 -0.31 -1.51
N ILE A 89 -4.80 0.10 -1.11
CA ILE A 89 -3.61 -0.75 -1.10
C ILE A 89 -3.31 -1.15 0.34
N ASP A 90 -3.98 -2.21 0.79
CA ASP A 90 -3.72 -2.85 2.08
C ASP A 90 -2.79 -4.06 1.89
N LEU A 91 -1.54 -3.91 2.31
CA LEU A 91 -0.55 -4.99 2.25
C LEU A 91 -0.65 -5.96 3.44
N GLY A 92 -1.60 -5.72 4.33
CA GLY A 92 -1.87 -6.54 5.48
C GLY A 92 -0.77 -6.45 6.52
N PHE A 93 -0.94 -7.33 7.50
CA PHE A 93 -0.14 -7.35 8.70
C PHE A 93 1.05 -8.29 8.52
N ASP A 94 2.20 -7.93 9.10
CA ASP A 94 3.32 -8.87 9.28
C ASP A 94 4.15 -9.25 8.03
N VAL A 95 4.08 -8.46 6.95
CA VAL A 95 4.91 -8.68 5.74
C VAL A 95 6.44 -8.54 5.95
N THR A 96 6.90 -8.15 7.15
CA THR A 96 8.32 -8.11 7.52
C THR A 96 8.77 -9.21 8.47
N VAL A 97 7.86 -10.06 8.96
CA VAL A 97 8.26 -11.27 9.69
C VAL A 97 8.66 -12.31 8.65
N LEU A 98 9.93 -12.19 8.24
CA LEU A 98 10.61 -13.10 7.30
C LEU A 98 11.06 -14.40 8.00
N ASP A 99 10.86 -14.52 9.31
CA ASP A 99 11.25 -15.70 10.10
C ASP A 99 10.41 -16.94 9.76
N ASP A 100 9.22 -16.75 9.19
CA ASP A 100 8.40 -17.86 8.73
C ASP A 100 8.87 -18.28 7.31
N LYS A 101 9.66 -19.36 7.24
CA LYS A 101 10.24 -19.96 6.02
C LYS A 101 9.25 -20.30 4.89
N ARG A 102 7.97 -19.95 5.02
CA ARG A 102 6.87 -20.33 4.12
C ARG A 102 6.40 -19.22 3.19
N GLY A 103 6.77 -17.95 3.39
CA GLY A 103 6.40 -16.83 2.49
C GLY A 103 4.88 -16.66 2.23
N GLY A 104 4.04 -17.39 2.96
CA GLY A 104 2.60 -17.50 2.71
C GLY A 104 1.85 -16.18 2.84
N PRO A 105 2.13 -15.34 3.85
CA PRO A 105 1.52 -14.01 3.97
C PRO A 105 1.86 -13.11 2.79
N ILE A 106 3.14 -13.01 2.40
CA ILE A 106 3.58 -12.21 1.25
C ILE A 106 2.89 -12.68 -0.03
N HIS A 107 2.84 -13.99 -0.27
CA HIS A 107 2.19 -14.53 -1.46
C HIS A 107 0.68 -14.22 -1.51
N LYS A 108 -0.01 -14.29 -0.36
CA LYS A 108 -1.43 -13.92 -0.27
C LYS A 108 -1.65 -12.44 -0.59
N THR A 109 -0.83 -11.56 -0.01
CA THR A 109 -0.89 -10.12 -0.27
C THR A 109 -0.61 -9.81 -1.73
N MET A 110 0.45 -10.38 -2.31
CA MET A 110 0.79 -10.16 -3.72
C MET A 110 -0.32 -10.64 -4.66
N ASN A 111 -0.96 -11.78 -4.36
CA ASN A 111 -2.11 -12.24 -5.14
C ASN A 111 -3.32 -11.31 -5.01
N ALA A 112 -3.59 -10.77 -3.81
CA ALA A 112 -4.69 -9.84 -3.61
C ALA A 112 -4.49 -8.55 -4.43
N LEU A 113 -3.29 -7.96 -4.37
CA LEU A 113 -2.91 -6.81 -5.19
C LEU A 113 -3.03 -7.10 -6.68
N PHE A 114 -2.56 -8.27 -7.12
CA PHE A 114 -2.63 -8.63 -8.53
C PHE A 114 -4.08 -8.76 -9.02
N ARG A 115 -4.97 -9.35 -8.22
CA ARG A 115 -6.40 -9.42 -8.52
C ARG A 115 -7.04 -8.03 -8.60
N GLN A 116 -6.70 -7.16 -7.66
CA GLN A 116 -7.18 -5.79 -7.65
C GLN A 116 -6.72 -5.04 -8.90
N PHE A 117 -5.43 -5.13 -9.23
CA PHE A 117 -4.85 -4.57 -10.46
C PHE A 117 -5.57 -5.06 -11.72
N LEU A 118 -5.83 -6.37 -11.84
CA LEU A 118 -6.60 -6.90 -12.96
C LEU A 118 -8.02 -6.33 -13.02
N SER A 119 -8.68 -6.15 -11.88
CA SER A 119 -10.02 -5.57 -11.83
C SER A 119 -10.02 -4.11 -12.32
N MET A 120 -8.96 -3.33 -12.04
CA MET A 120 -8.81 -1.96 -12.55
C MET A 120 -8.70 -1.93 -14.08
N GLN A 121 -8.18 -3.01 -14.68
CA GLN A 121 -8.13 -3.20 -16.13
C GLN A 121 -9.40 -3.84 -16.71
N GLY A 122 -10.46 -4.02 -15.91
CA GLY A 122 -11.69 -4.69 -16.32
C GLY A 122 -11.52 -6.20 -16.56
N LYS A 123 -10.48 -6.83 -15.99
CA LYS A 123 -10.18 -8.26 -16.14
C LYS A 123 -10.55 -9.03 -14.89
N GLU A 124 -11.21 -10.17 -15.08
CA GLU A 124 -11.56 -11.07 -13.98
C GLU A 124 -10.50 -12.17 -13.80
N TYR A 125 -9.94 -12.26 -12.59
CA TYR A 125 -8.96 -13.29 -12.25
C TYR A 125 -9.58 -14.69 -12.37
N GLY A 126 -8.87 -15.61 -13.02
CA GLY A 126 -9.34 -16.97 -13.29
C GLY A 126 -10.20 -17.13 -14.55
N LYS A 127 -10.67 -16.03 -15.16
CA LYS A 127 -11.36 -16.04 -16.46
C LYS A 127 -10.55 -15.39 -17.58
N ALA A 128 -9.79 -14.35 -17.26
CA ALA A 128 -8.92 -13.68 -18.22
C ALA A 128 -7.71 -14.55 -18.58
N ARG A 129 -7.36 -14.60 -19.87
CA ARG A 129 -6.09 -15.18 -20.33
C ARG A 129 -4.95 -14.25 -19.91
N LEU A 130 -4.21 -14.65 -18.88
CA LEU A 130 -3.05 -13.92 -18.40
C LEU A 130 -1.84 -14.17 -19.30
N THR A 131 -1.05 -13.13 -19.53
CA THR A 131 0.17 -13.16 -20.34
C THR A 131 1.32 -12.52 -19.56
N THR A 132 2.53 -12.66 -20.08
CA THR A 132 3.73 -11.99 -19.54
C THR A 132 3.57 -10.47 -19.47
N ASP A 133 2.79 -9.87 -20.37
CA ASP A 133 2.55 -8.42 -20.35
C ASP A 133 1.74 -8.00 -19.11
N HIS A 134 0.80 -8.83 -18.65
CA HIS A 134 0.06 -8.55 -17.43
C HIS A 134 0.97 -8.57 -16.20
N GLN A 135 1.96 -9.47 -16.18
CA GLN A 135 2.97 -9.49 -15.11
C GLN A 135 3.86 -8.24 -15.18
N ASN A 136 4.34 -7.87 -16.37
CA ASN A 136 5.18 -6.68 -16.56
C ASN A 136 4.44 -5.39 -16.15
N SER A 137 3.16 -5.26 -16.52
CA SER A 137 2.32 -4.13 -16.11
C SER A 137 2.06 -4.14 -14.60
N PHE A 138 1.87 -5.31 -14.00
CA PHE A 138 1.73 -5.43 -12.55
C PHE A 138 3.00 -5.03 -11.81
N ASP A 139 4.18 -5.43 -12.29
CA ASP A 139 5.45 -5.04 -11.68
C ASP A 139 5.66 -3.51 -11.76
N ALA A 140 5.27 -2.90 -12.88
CA ALA A 140 5.26 -1.44 -13.03
C ALA A 140 4.28 -0.77 -12.05
N PHE A 141 3.07 -1.32 -11.91
CA PHE A 141 2.06 -0.87 -10.96
C PHE A 141 2.55 -0.95 -9.51
N LEU A 142 3.12 -2.09 -9.13
CA LEU A 142 3.67 -2.29 -7.80
C LEU A 142 4.79 -1.30 -7.51
N ALA A 143 5.70 -1.10 -8.47
CA ALA A 143 6.74 -0.10 -8.34
C ALA A 143 6.16 1.31 -8.13
N PHE A 144 5.12 1.69 -8.89
CA PHE A 144 4.45 2.99 -8.73
C PHE A 144 3.91 3.18 -7.31
N VAL A 145 3.10 2.24 -6.84
CA VAL A 145 2.46 2.29 -5.52
C VAL A 145 3.50 2.39 -4.41
N LEU A 146 4.56 1.59 -4.46
CA LEU A 146 5.63 1.62 -3.47
C LEU A 146 6.41 2.95 -3.48
N ARG A 147 6.70 3.50 -4.67
CA ARG A 147 7.41 4.78 -4.79
C ARG A 147 6.56 5.96 -4.34
N ARG A 148 5.29 6.00 -4.74
CA ARG A 148 4.31 7.00 -4.29
C ARG A 148 4.18 6.98 -2.76
N ARG A 149 4.07 5.79 -2.17
CA ARG A 149 4.01 5.64 -0.71
C ARG A 149 5.28 6.13 -0.04
N LYS A 150 6.46 5.78 -0.57
CA LYS A 150 7.75 6.24 -0.04
C LYS A 150 7.83 7.77 0.04
N MET A 151 7.30 8.49 -0.95
CA MET A 151 7.29 9.95 -0.96
C MET A 151 6.40 10.56 0.13
N LYS A 152 5.41 9.83 0.64
CA LYS A 152 4.50 10.31 1.70
C LYS A 152 5.04 10.13 3.11
N VAL A 153 5.99 9.22 3.30
CA VAL A 153 6.52 8.82 4.62
C VAL A 153 7.94 9.33 4.89
N GLN A 154 8.45 10.23 4.03
CA GLN A 154 9.76 10.88 4.18
C GLN A 154 9.69 12.14 5.03
#